data_AF-A0A8T1AKF1-F1
#
_entry.id   AF-A0A8T1AKF1-F1
#
_cell.length_a   1.000
_cell.length_b   1.000
_cell.length_c   1.000
_cell.angle_alpha   90.00
_cell.angle_beta   90.00
_cell.angle_gamma   90.00
#
_symmetry.space_group_name_H-M   'P 1'
#
loop_
_entity.id
_entity.type
_entity.pdbx_description
1 polymer ?
#
loop_
_entity_poly.entity_id
_entity_poly.type
_entity_poly.pdbx_seq_one_letter_code
_entity_poly.pdbx_strand_id
1 'polypeptide(L)'
;MTSQRRIVVETLNPFVALKTMLRGITSSARVSVHGRRISPLHRRHICNTSWLLSGASPVPNNAANAENDAAKVTPMVAQYLARKREYPDCMLLFQVGDFYEFFGDDARRAAHLLSLALTRKTKKTQVLNEMCGFPLGSVDSFVEKLVMHHGVKVAICNQVESASSAKKRGYNTLVDRQVVRIATP
;
A
#
# COMPACT_ATOMS: atom_id res chain seq x y z
N MET A 1 -17.69 -43.15 26.14
CA MET A 1 -17.79 -44.11 25.03
C MET A 1 -18.89 -43.64 24.08
N THR A 2 -18.52 -42.84 23.08
CA THR A 2 -19.37 -42.36 21.97
C THR A 2 -18.39 -41.71 20.98
N SER A 3 -17.65 -42.42 20.13
CA SER A 3 -18.01 -43.25 18.97
C SER A 3 -18.85 -42.51 17.93
N GLN A 4 -18.21 -42.32 16.76
CA GLN A 4 -18.76 -42.01 15.42
C GLN A 4 -18.90 -40.51 15.08
N ARG A 5 -18.53 -40.03 13.87
CA ARG A 5 -18.04 -40.69 12.64
C ARG A 5 -17.30 -39.66 11.79
N ARG A 6 -16.13 -40.08 11.29
CA ARG A 6 -15.30 -39.44 10.26
C ARG A 6 -16.07 -39.53 8.94
N ILE A 7 -16.31 -38.40 8.26
CA ILE A 7 -16.71 -38.41 6.85
C ILE A 7 -15.45 -38.15 6.03
N VAL A 8 -14.99 -39.21 5.39
CA VAL A 8 -14.09 -39.20 4.25
C VAL A 8 -14.97 -38.96 3.04
N VAL A 9 -14.63 -38.01 2.18
CA VAL A 9 -15.11 -38.02 0.80
C VAL A 9 -13.90 -38.03 -0.10
N GLU A 10 -13.83 -39.12 -0.85
CA GLU A 10 -12.80 -39.52 -1.78
C GLU A 10 -12.61 -38.54 -2.94
N THR A 11 -11.35 -38.48 -3.34
CA THR A 11 -10.78 -38.04 -4.60
C THR A 11 -11.31 -38.81 -5.82
N LEU A 12 -11.30 -38.15 -7.00
CA LEU A 12 -10.95 -38.62 -8.37
C LEU A 12 -11.41 -37.49 -9.34
N ASN A 13 -10.58 -36.58 -9.90
CA ASN A 13 -9.56 -36.68 -10.98
C ASN A 13 -10.12 -37.24 -12.30
N PRO A 14 -9.55 -37.03 -13.52
CA PRO A 14 -8.75 -35.96 -14.15
C PRO A 14 -9.28 -35.58 -15.58
N PHE A 15 -8.51 -34.79 -16.37
CA PHE A 15 -8.62 -34.58 -17.86
C PHE A 15 -9.79 -33.66 -18.31
N VAL A 16 -9.64 -32.56 -19.08
CA VAL A 16 -9.11 -32.41 -20.46
C VAL A 16 -8.98 -30.91 -20.83
N ALA A 17 -7.87 -30.55 -21.52
CA ALA A 17 -7.63 -29.52 -22.56
C ALA A 17 -8.23 -28.09 -22.44
N LEU A 18 -7.55 -26.99 -22.80
CA LEU A 18 -6.90 -26.78 -24.10
C LEU A 18 -5.91 -25.60 -24.06
N LYS A 19 -4.83 -25.80 -24.82
CA LYS A 19 -3.67 -24.94 -25.08
C LYS A 19 -3.96 -23.82 -26.09
N THR A 20 -3.29 -22.68 -25.89
CA THR A 20 -2.50 -21.90 -26.88
C THR A 20 -3.18 -21.27 -28.11
N MET A 21 -3.12 -19.94 -28.21
CA MET A 21 -3.04 -19.20 -29.49
C MET A 21 -2.36 -17.82 -29.25
N LEU A 22 -1.07 -17.65 -29.61
CA LEU A 22 -0.55 -16.88 -30.77
C LEU A 22 -0.83 -15.36 -30.68
N ARG A 23 0.13 -14.52 -30.22
CA ARG A 23 1.20 -13.82 -30.99
C ARG A 23 0.72 -13.03 -32.22
N GLY A 24 0.86 -11.70 -32.12
CA GLY A 24 1.55 -10.89 -33.14
C GLY A 24 0.67 -10.01 -34.03
N ILE A 25 0.65 -8.71 -33.77
CA ILE A 25 0.59 -7.68 -34.82
C ILE A 25 1.50 -6.53 -34.40
N THR A 26 2.68 -6.47 -35.01
CA THR A 26 3.55 -5.29 -35.03
C THR A 26 3.15 -4.46 -36.25
N SER A 27 2.76 -3.20 -36.06
CA SER A 27 2.60 -2.24 -37.16
C SER A 27 3.54 -1.06 -36.94
N SER A 28 4.57 -1.01 -37.77
CA SER A 28 5.52 0.08 -37.92
C SER A 28 4.87 1.16 -38.80
N ALA A 29 4.52 2.29 -38.21
CA ALA A 29 4.14 3.49 -38.95
C ALA A 29 5.36 4.40 -39.12
N ARG A 30 5.86 4.43 -40.35
CA ARG A 30 6.93 5.27 -40.87
C ARG A 30 6.38 6.69 -41.09
N VAL A 31 6.86 7.68 -40.33
CA VAL A 31 6.52 9.09 -40.57
C VAL A 31 7.60 9.75 -41.43
N SER A 32 7.12 10.40 -42.48
CA SER A 32 7.85 11.02 -43.58
C SER A 32 8.48 12.36 -43.20
N VAL A 33 9.71 12.57 -43.65
CA VAL A 33 10.52 13.78 -43.46
C VAL A 33 10.16 14.79 -44.56
N HIS A 34 9.62 15.95 -44.19
CA HIS A 34 9.53 17.11 -45.09
C HIS A 34 10.32 18.27 -44.51
N GLY A 35 11.44 18.56 -45.16
CA GLY A 35 12.31 19.67 -44.83
C GLY A 35 11.67 21.04 -45.11
N ARG A 36 12.05 22.02 -44.30
CA ARG A 36 12.04 23.43 -44.68
C ARG A 36 13.37 24.06 -44.25
N ARG A 37 14.14 24.47 -45.26
CA ARG A 37 15.27 25.40 -45.17
C ARG A 37 14.74 26.79 -44.85
N ILE A 38 15.31 27.47 -43.86
CA ILE A 38 15.37 28.95 -43.83
C ILE A 38 16.73 29.38 -43.22
N SER A 39 17.21 30.51 -43.72
CA SER A 39 18.57 31.05 -43.90
C SER A 39 19.36 31.56 -42.68
N PRO A 40 20.67 31.86 -42.85
CA PRO A 40 21.59 32.22 -41.78
C PRO A 40 21.75 33.74 -41.62
N LEU A 41 21.86 34.23 -40.38
CA LEU A 41 22.74 35.33 -39.92
C LEU A 41 22.37 35.71 -38.48
N HIS A 42 23.20 35.42 -37.49
CA HIS A 42 24.06 36.45 -36.90
C HIS A 42 25.01 35.80 -35.88
N ARG A 43 26.28 36.05 -36.13
CA ARG A 43 27.45 35.70 -35.35
C ARG A 43 27.59 36.68 -34.18
N ARG A 44 28.01 36.17 -33.01
CA ARG A 44 28.77 36.80 -31.88
C ARG A 44 28.28 36.16 -30.58
N HIS A 45 29.07 35.80 -29.59
CA HIS A 45 30.51 35.57 -29.42
C HIS A 45 30.58 34.87 -28.04
N ILE A 46 31.37 33.79 -27.94
CA ILE A 46 32.14 33.34 -26.76
C ILE A 46 31.42 33.31 -25.40
N CYS A 47 31.27 32.12 -24.81
CA CYS A 47 32.05 31.78 -23.62
C CYS A 47 31.96 30.29 -23.22
N ASN A 48 33.15 29.69 -23.33
CA ASN A 48 33.77 28.66 -22.52
C ASN A 48 33.33 27.20 -22.57
N THR A 49 34.37 26.42 -22.77
CA THR A 49 34.51 24.99 -22.95
C THR A 49 34.27 24.19 -21.68
N SER A 50 33.87 22.93 -21.91
CA SER A 50 34.06 21.75 -21.07
C SER A 50 33.02 21.48 -19.99
N TRP A 51 31.97 20.72 -20.35
CA TRP A 51 31.42 19.63 -19.53
C TRP A 51 30.83 18.57 -20.48
N LEU A 52 31.72 17.82 -21.13
CA LEU A 52 31.37 16.58 -21.84
C LEU A 52 31.69 15.42 -20.88
N LEU A 53 30.75 14.47 -20.79
CA LEU A 53 30.81 13.18 -20.09
C LEU A 53 30.39 13.17 -18.61
N SER A 54 29.08 13.10 -18.38
CA SER A 54 28.50 12.27 -17.30
C SER A 54 27.00 12.11 -17.53
N GLY A 55 26.57 10.88 -17.81
CA GLY A 55 25.18 10.48 -17.93
C GLY A 55 24.51 10.44 -16.56
N ALA A 56 24.14 11.60 -16.02
CA ALA A 56 23.26 11.70 -14.86
C ALA A 56 21.83 11.97 -15.36
N SER A 57 21.04 10.91 -15.44
CA SER A 57 19.59 11.03 -15.51
C SER A 57 19.13 11.80 -14.26
N PRO A 58 18.28 12.85 -14.36
CA PRO A 58 17.81 13.56 -13.18
C PRO A 58 16.89 12.62 -12.39
N VAL A 59 17.44 11.99 -11.35
CA VAL A 59 16.62 11.35 -10.32
C VAL A 59 15.78 12.45 -9.64
N PRO A 60 14.46 12.28 -9.54
CA PRO A 60 13.60 13.30 -8.97
C PRO A 60 13.98 13.57 -7.51
N ASN A 61 13.96 14.85 -7.15
CA ASN A 61 14.38 15.49 -5.89
C ASN A 61 13.59 15.06 -4.62
N ASN A 62 13.08 13.83 -4.56
CA ASN A 62 12.20 13.35 -3.48
C ASN A 62 12.96 12.95 -2.20
N ALA A 63 14.29 12.85 -2.23
CA ALA A 63 15.08 12.48 -1.06
C ALA A 63 15.13 13.61 0.01
N ALA A 64 15.11 14.87 -0.41
CA ALA A 64 15.19 16.03 0.49
C ALA A 64 13.88 16.29 1.28
N ASN A 65 12.77 15.68 0.88
CA ASN A 65 11.49 15.82 1.58
C ASN A 65 11.32 14.77 2.71
N ALA A 66 11.99 13.62 2.61
CA ALA A 66 11.86 12.52 3.56
C ALA A 66 12.42 12.84 4.95
N GLU A 67 13.47 13.67 5.06
CA GLU A 67 14.05 14.08 6.35
C GLU A 67 13.18 15.10 7.10
N ASN A 68 12.41 15.94 6.40
CA ASN A 68 11.54 16.96 7.00
C ASN A 68 10.15 16.42 7.43
N ASP A 69 9.84 15.19 7.04
CA ASP A 69 8.62 14.48 7.44
C ASP A 69 8.75 13.79 8.80
N ALA A 70 9.98 13.44 9.23
CA ALA A 70 10.24 12.78 10.51
C ALA A 70 9.79 13.63 11.72
N ALA A 71 9.91 14.95 11.64
CA ALA A 71 9.47 15.89 12.68
C ALA A 71 7.94 16.03 12.81
N LYS A 72 7.15 15.39 11.93
CA LYS A 72 5.68 15.52 11.86
C LYS A 72 4.94 14.21 12.08
N VAL A 73 5.66 13.12 12.34
CA VAL A 73 5.08 11.80 12.60
C VAL A 73 4.53 11.76 14.02
N THR A 74 3.22 11.56 14.16
CA THR A 74 2.63 11.34 15.49
C THR A 74 3.08 9.99 16.05
N PRO A 75 3.16 9.81 17.38
CA PRO A 75 3.55 8.53 17.98
C PRO A 75 2.73 7.34 17.45
N MET A 76 1.44 7.54 17.19
CA MET A 76 0.56 6.52 16.61
C MET A 76 0.93 6.17 15.17
N VAL A 77 1.24 7.17 14.33
CA VAL A 77 1.69 6.93 12.96
C VAL A 77 3.05 6.23 12.95
N ALA A 78 3.97 6.59 13.86
CA ALA A 78 5.25 5.89 14.00
C ALA A 78 5.04 4.40 14.35
N GLN A 79 4.15 4.10 15.30
CA GLN A 79 3.81 2.72 15.67
C GLN A 79 3.19 1.96 14.49
N TYR A 80 2.28 2.57 13.74
CA TYR A 80 1.70 1.96 12.54
C TYR A 80 2.76 1.65 11.49
N LEU A 81 3.62 2.62 11.16
CA LEU A 81 4.67 2.46 10.15
C LEU A 81 5.69 1.39 10.54
N ALA A 82 6.03 1.29 11.83
CA ALA A 82 6.88 0.21 12.33
C ALA A 82 6.26 -1.16 12.05
N ARG A 83 4.97 -1.34 12.39
CA ARG A 83 4.26 -2.60 12.12
C ARG A 83 4.08 -2.88 10.64
N LYS A 84 3.84 -1.85 9.83
CA LYS A 84 3.70 -2.02 8.38
C LYS A 84 5.00 -2.50 7.73
N ARG A 85 6.16 -2.09 8.26
CA ARG A 85 7.48 -2.57 7.80
C ARG A 85 7.73 -4.04 8.14
N GLU A 86 7.18 -4.53 9.25
CA GLU A 86 7.27 -5.95 9.63
C GLU A 86 6.44 -6.83 8.66
N TYR A 87 5.35 -6.30 8.10
CA TYR A 87 4.43 -7.03 7.21
C TYR A 87 4.20 -6.30 5.87
N PRO A 88 5.23 -6.19 5.00
CA PRO A 88 5.15 -5.37 3.79
C PRO A 88 4.23 -5.95 2.70
N ASP A 89 3.99 -7.26 2.72
CA ASP A 89 3.14 -7.96 1.74
C ASP A 89 1.66 -8.01 2.14
N CYS A 90 1.33 -7.59 3.37
CA CYS A 90 -0.02 -7.62 3.92
C CYS A 90 -0.64 -6.22 3.96
N MET A 91 -1.96 -6.13 3.79
CA MET A 91 -2.70 -4.93 4.20
C MET A 91 -2.80 -4.91 5.73
N LEU A 92 -2.40 -3.81 6.37
CA LEU A 92 -2.36 -3.73 7.82
C LEU A 92 -3.65 -3.13 8.37
N LEU A 93 -4.46 -3.98 9.01
CA LEU A 93 -5.66 -3.60 9.73
C LEU A 93 -5.29 -3.21 11.17
N PHE A 94 -5.44 -1.94 11.53
CA PHE A 94 -4.92 -1.39 12.78
C PHE A 94 -6.04 -0.96 13.73
N GLN A 95 -6.05 -1.49 14.95
CA GLN A 95 -7.08 -1.16 15.92
C GLN A 95 -6.86 0.23 16.53
N VAL A 96 -7.86 1.09 16.40
CA VAL A 96 -7.89 2.44 16.98
C VAL A 96 -9.19 2.60 17.78
N GLY A 97 -9.11 2.34 19.08
CA GLY A 97 -10.29 2.34 19.93
C GLY A 97 -11.27 1.23 19.50
N ASP A 98 -12.50 1.62 19.20
CA ASP A 98 -13.60 0.72 18.81
C ASP A 98 -13.69 0.46 17.30
N PHE A 99 -12.68 0.89 16.53
CA PHE A 99 -12.61 0.74 15.09
C PHE A 99 -11.34 0.00 14.67
N TYR A 100 -11.44 -0.70 13.54
CA TYR A 100 -10.28 -1.07 12.76
C TYR A 100 -10.12 -0.10 11.59
N GLU A 101 -8.90 0.38 11.38
CA GLU A 101 -8.58 1.37 10.36
C GLU A 101 -7.43 0.88 9.47
N PHE A 102 -7.54 1.21 8.18
CA PHE A 102 -6.44 1.20 7.22
C PHE A 102 -5.99 2.64 6.99
N PHE A 103 -4.72 2.79 6.60
CA PHE A 103 -4.12 4.10 6.36
C PHE A 103 -3.41 4.16 5.00
N GLY A 104 -3.39 5.35 4.40
CA GLY A 104 -2.66 5.63 3.15
C GLY A 104 -3.09 4.72 1.99
N ASP A 105 -2.12 4.06 1.34
CA ASP A 105 -2.38 3.16 0.21
C ASP A 105 -3.31 1.99 0.56
N ASP A 106 -3.14 1.41 1.76
CA ASP A 106 -4.02 0.35 2.23
C ASP A 106 -5.45 0.88 2.39
N ALA A 107 -5.62 2.13 2.84
CA ALA A 107 -6.94 2.75 2.95
C ALA A 107 -7.60 2.93 1.58
N ARG A 108 -6.88 3.46 0.59
CA ARG A 108 -7.42 3.62 -0.76
C ARG A 108 -7.87 2.30 -1.37
N ARG A 109 -7.04 1.26 -1.20
CA ARG A 109 -7.35 -0.09 -1.66
C ARG A 109 -8.56 -0.67 -0.94
N ALA A 110 -8.57 -0.63 0.39
CA ALA A 110 -9.66 -1.18 1.20
C ALA A 110 -10.98 -0.45 0.92
N ALA A 111 -10.96 0.88 0.78
CA ALA A 111 -12.14 1.67 0.44
C ALA A 111 -12.76 1.21 -0.89
N HIS A 112 -11.94 0.96 -1.90
CA HIS A 112 -12.41 0.45 -3.19
C HIS A 112 -12.92 -0.99 -3.10
N LEU A 113 -12.16 -1.90 -2.49
CA LEU A 113 -12.51 -3.33 -2.41
C LEU A 113 -13.78 -3.58 -1.56
N LEU A 114 -13.88 -2.90 -0.43
CA LEU A 114 -14.97 -3.09 0.53
C LEU A 114 -16.12 -2.08 0.38
N SER A 115 -16.02 -1.17 -0.59
CA SER A 115 -16.97 -0.06 -0.77
C SER A 115 -17.16 0.76 0.51
N LEU A 116 -16.06 1.04 1.22
CA LEU A 116 -16.05 1.86 2.44
C LEU A 116 -15.76 3.33 2.09
N ALA A 117 -16.26 4.23 2.93
CA ALA A 117 -15.96 5.65 2.80
C ALA A 117 -14.46 5.93 3.06
N LEU A 118 -13.77 6.50 2.06
CA LEU A 118 -12.42 7.01 2.23
C LEU A 118 -12.47 8.42 2.81
N THR A 119 -11.84 8.61 3.96
CA THR A 119 -11.77 9.90 4.65
C THR A 119 -10.34 10.43 4.61
N ARG A 120 -10.19 11.76 4.72
CA ARG A 120 -8.88 12.41 4.75
C ARG A 120 -8.81 13.44 5.87
N LYS A 121 -7.77 13.40 6.69
CA LYS A 121 -7.50 14.44 7.69
C LYS A 121 -7.01 15.71 6.98
N THR A 122 -7.64 16.85 7.29
CA THR A 122 -7.38 18.16 6.66
C THR A 122 -6.00 18.74 7.00
N LYS A 123 -5.27 18.17 7.96
CA LYS A 123 -3.94 18.66 8.36
C LYS A 123 -2.94 18.40 7.24
N LYS A 124 -2.46 19.48 6.61
CA LYS A 124 -1.59 19.49 5.42
C LYS A 124 -0.25 18.74 5.56
N THR A 125 0.10 18.28 6.76
CA THR A 125 1.44 17.80 7.09
C THR A 125 1.47 16.44 7.79
N GLN A 126 0.34 15.72 7.86
CA GLN A 126 0.32 14.38 8.43
C GLN A 126 0.65 13.32 7.38
N VAL A 127 1.76 12.63 7.62
CA VAL A 127 2.05 11.30 7.07
C VAL A 127 0.84 10.40 7.36
N LEU A 128 0.28 9.74 6.34
CA LEU A 128 -0.96 8.95 6.40
C LEU A 128 -2.25 9.75 6.67
N ASN A 129 -2.54 10.74 5.82
CA ASN A 129 -3.74 11.55 5.94
C ASN A 129 -5.04 10.84 5.50
N GLU A 130 -4.95 9.81 4.65
CA GLU A 130 -6.09 9.03 4.18
C GLU A 130 -6.34 7.82 5.07
N MET A 131 -7.62 7.58 5.41
CA MET A 131 -8.04 6.43 6.20
C MET A 131 -9.44 5.95 5.82
N CYS A 132 -9.65 4.66 5.99
CA CYS A 132 -10.98 4.05 5.98
C CYS A 132 -11.02 2.96 7.04
N GLY A 133 -12.19 2.66 7.56
CA GLY A 133 -12.31 1.67 8.63
C GLY A 133 -13.74 1.20 8.82
N PHE A 134 -13.90 0.27 9.76
CA PHE A 134 -15.18 -0.31 10.15
C PHE A 134 -15.18 -0.64 11.66
N PRO A 135 -16.37 -0.81 12.29
CA PRO A 135 -16.48 -1.12 13.71
C PRO A 135 -15.79 -2.44 14.09
N LEU A 136 -15.21 -2.51 15.28
CA LEU A 136 -14.47 -3.67 15.80
C LEU A 136 -15.23 -4.99 15.64
N GLY A 137 -16.53 -4.99 15.96
CA GLY A 137 -17.37 -6.18 15.94
C GLY A 137 -17.67 -6.76 14.55
N SER A 138 -17.31 -6.05 13.47
CA SER A 138 -17.52 -6.49 12.09
C SER A 138 -16.27 -7.09 11.45
N VAL A 139 -15.19 -7.28 12.22
CA VAL A 139 -13.88 -7.67 11.71
C VAL A 139 -13.90 -8.96 10.88
N ASP A 140 -14.58 -10.00 11.35
CA ASP A 140 -14.54 -11.29 10.67
C ASP A 140 -15.18 -11.21 9.27
N SER A 141 -16.31 -10.51 9.14
CA SER A 141 -16.99 -10.34 7.85
C SER A 141 -16.18 -9.53 6.84
N PHE A 142 -15.53 -8.44 7.27
CA PHE A 142 -14.72 -7.62 6.35
C PHE A 142 -13.40 -8.29 5.99
N VAL A 143 -12.76 -8.98 6.94
CA VAL A 143 -11.53 -9.74 6.66
C VAL A 143 -11.82 -10.90 5.72
N GLU A 144 -12.91 -11.64 5.92
CA GLU A 144 -13.35 -12.69 5.01
C GLU A 144 -13.51 -12.17 3.58
N LYS A 145 -14.18 -11.01 3.40
CA LYS A 145 -14.32 -10.37 2.09
C LYS A 145 -12.97 -10.07 1.44
N LEU A 146 -12.03 -9.46 2.17
CA LEU A 146 -10.70 -9.14 1.66
C LEU A 146 -9.92 -10.40 1.25
N VAL A 147 -10.00 -11.44 2.06
CA VAL A 147 -9.22 -12.66 1.89
C VAL A 147 -9.82 -13.54 0.80
N MET A 148 -11.09 -13.91 0.93
CA MET A 148 -11.75 -14.90 0.07
C MET A 148 -12.13 -14.32 -1.30
N HIS A 149 -12.61 -13.08 -1.36
CA HIS A 149 -13.11 -12.51 -2.62
C HIS A 149 -12.04 -11.71 -3.37
N HIS A 150 -11.07 -11.13 -2.66
CA HIS A 150 -10.04 -10.29 -3.27
C HIS A 150 -8.64 -10.88 -3.22
N GLY A 151 -8.43 -12.03 -2.57
CA GLY A 151 -7.14 -12.71 -2.52
C GLY A 151 -6.07 -11.90 -1.79
N VAL A 152 -6.45 -11.03 -0.86
CA VAL A 152 -5.54 -10.12 -0.16
C VAL A 152 -5.12 -10.72 1.19
N LYS A 153 -3.82 -10.69 1.48
CA LYS A 153 -3.31 -10.99 2.82
C LYS A 153 -3.56 -9.81 3.76
N VAL A 154 -4.11 -10.08 4.94
CA VAL A 154 -4.45 -9.04 5.93
C VAL A 154 -3.75 -9.34 7.26
N ALA A 155 -2.94 -8.41 7.74
CA ALA A 155 -2.35 -8.46 9.07
C ALA A 155 -3.25 -7.70 10.05
N ILE A 156 -3.71 -8.36 11.12
CA ILE A 156 -4.64 -7.81 12.11
C ILE A 156 -3.85 -7.39 13.34
N CYS A 157 -3.82 -6.09 13.61
CA CYS A 157 -3.08 -5.48 14.71
C CYS A 157 -4.03 -4.96 15.79
N ASN A 158 -3.99 -5.60 16.96
CA ASN A 158 -4.87 -5.31 18.09
C ASN A 158 -4.15 -4.54 19.19
N GLN A 159 -4.91 -3.84 20.03
CA GLN A 159 -4.43 -3.30 21.29
C GLN A 159 -4.18 -4.44 22.27
N VAL A 160 -2.93 -4.60 22.72
CA VAL A 160 -2.54 -5.66 23.66
C VAL A 160 -2.65 -5.22 25.12
N GLU A 161 -2.80 -3.92 25.35
CA GLU A 161 -3.07 -3.35 26.66
C GLU A 161 -4.34 -2.49 26.63
N SER A 162 -4.97 -2.32 27.79
CA SER A 162 -6.12 -1.44 27.93
C SER A 162 -5.71 0.05 27.91
N ALA A 163 -6.61 0.93 27.50
CA ALA A 163 -6.39 2.38 27.59
C ALA A 163 -6.17 2.84 29.04
N SER A 164 -6.77 2.16 30.02
CA SER A 164 -6.60 2.46 31.44
C SER A 164 -5.19 2.11 31.93
N SER A 165 -4.67 0.93 31.56
CA SER A 165 -3.30 0.52 31.90
C SER A 165 -2.26 1.44 31.25
N ALA A 166 -2.46 1.85 29.99
CA ALA A 166 -1.56 2.78 29.32
C ALA A 166 -1.51 4.14 30.05
N LYS A 167 -2.66 4.67 30.47
CA LYS A 167 -2.74 5.93 31.25
C LYS A 167 -2.01 5.85 32.58
N LYS A 168 -2.01 4.70 33.25
CA LYS A 168 -1.25 4.49 34.50
C LYS A 168 0.26 4.57 34.28
N ARG A 169 0.77 4.24 33.09
CA ARG A 169 2.19 4.39 32.72
C ARG A 169 2.56 5.85 32.41
N GLY A 170 1.58 6.70 32.09
CA GLY A 170 1.76 8.14 31.88
C GLY A 170 0.61 8.78 31.10
N TYR A 171 0.41 10.09 31.29
CA TYR A 171 -0.71 10.84 30.69
C TYR A 171 -0.70 10.85 29.15
N ASN A 172 0.49 10.81 28.54
CA ASN A 172 0.66 10.85 27.07
C ASN A 172 1.18 9.52 26.50
N THR A 173 0.97 8.43 27.23
CA THR A 173 1.54 7.15 26.86
C THR A 173 0.66 6.45 25.83
N LEU A 174 1.27 6.05 24.71
CA LEU A 174 0.58 5.35 23.63
C LEU A 174 0.26 3.91 24.06
N VAL A 175 -0.95 3.45 23.72
CA VAL A 175 -1.39 2.06 23.85
C VAL A 175 -0.53 1.17 22.95
N ASP A 176 0.02 0.10 23.51
CA ASP A 176 0.75 -0.92 22.77
C ASP A 176 -0.21 -1.74 21.90
N ARG A 177 0.25 -2.02 20.70
CA ARG A 177 -0.49 -2.75 19.68
C ARG A 177 0.40 -3.80 19.07
N GLN A 178 -0.10 -4.97 18.73
CA GLN A 178 0.70 -6.02 18.10
C GLN A 178 -0.13 -6.76 17.07
N VAL A 179 0.54 -7.31 16.05
CA VAL A 179 -0.14 -8.18 15.09
C VAL A 179 -0.43 -9.51 15.76
N VAL A 180 -1.72 -9.83 15.89
CA VAL A 180 -2.20 -11.03 16.60
C VAL A 180 -2.55 -12.17 15.64
N ARG A 181 -2.89 -11.84 14.39
CA ARG A 181 -3.30 -12.80 13.38
C ARG A 181 -2.97 -12.27 11.98
N ILE A 182 -2.54 -13.15 11.10
CA ILE A 182 -2.42 -12.89 9.67
C ILE A 182 -3.46 -13.77 8.97
N ALA A 183 -4.35 -13.15 8.21
CA ALA A 183 -5.34 -13.85 7.40
C ALA A 183 -4.83 -13.92 5.95
N THR A 184 -4.81 -15.13 5.39
CA THR A 184 -4.33 -15.40 4.04
C THR A 184 -5.40 -16.14 3.23
N PRO A 185 -5.45 -15.96 1.90
CA PRO A 185 -6.39 -16.67 1.03
C PRO A 185 -6.25 -18.19 1.08
#